data_AF-A0A7S2PDQ0-F1
#
_entry.id   AF-A0A7S2PDQ0-F1
#
_cell.length_a   1.000
_cell.length_b   1.000
_cell.length_c   1.000
_cell.angle_alpha   90.00
_cell.angle_beta   90.00
_cell.angle_gamma   90.00
#
_symmetry.space_group_name_H-M   'P 1'
#
loop_
_entity.id
_entity.type
_entity.pdbx_description
1 polymer ?
#
loop_
_entity_poly.entity_id
_entity_poly.type
_entity_poly.pdbx_seq_one_letter_code
_entity_poly.pdbx_strand_id
1 'polypeptide(L)'
;TPVRSLRRRRCQLLLATHLKGLEFEDASRVVVVRRIHRLGFDSPDILREHFAQFGEVKEVVVSNAHEKPSGSPGNIRVRPSGMGFVVMQRPEDAAAILRMGEMQE
;
A
#
# COMPACT_ATOMS: atom_id res chain seq x y z
N THR A 1 -22.22 -30.32 17.38
CA THR A 1 -21.14 -30.17 16.38
C THR A 1 -20.31 -28.95 16.74
N PRO A 2 -18.99 -29.04 16.97
CA PRO A 2 -18.23 -27.86 17.35
C PRO A 2 -18.09 -26.93 16.14
N VAL A 3 -18.47 -25.67 16.31
CA VAL A 3 -18.25 -24.61 15.33
C VAL A 3 -16.74 -24.51 15.12
N ARG A 4 -16.25 -24.92 13.95
CA ARG A 4 -14.86 -24.69 13.53
C ARG A 4 -14.62 -23.19 13.63
N SER A 5 -13.97 -22.74 14.69
CA SER A 5 -13.42 -21.40 14.73
C SER A 5 -12.50 -21.30 13.52
N LEU A 6 -12.89 -20.47 12.55
CA LEU A 6 -12.01 -20.14 11.45
C LEU A 6 -10.81 -19.45 12.11
N ARG A 7 -9.75 -20.21 12.39
CA ARG A 7 -8.45 -19.66 12.80
C ARG A 7 -8.07 -18.70 11.69
N ARG A 8 -8.40 -17.41 11.87
CA ARG A 8 -8.07 -16.33 10.95
C ARG A 8 -6.56 -16.40 10.79
N ARG A 9 -6.08 -16.95 9.67
CA ARG A 9 -4.65 -17.03 9.38
C ARG A 9 -4.15 -15.59 9.36
N ARG A 10 -3.37 -15.22 10.39
CA ARG A 10 -3.01 -13.83 10.66
C ARG A 10 -2.08 -13.35 9.54
N CYS A 11 -2.55 -12.37 8.77
CA CYS A 11 -1.67 -11.56 7.92
C CYS A 11 -1.42 -10.26 8.69
N GLN A 12 -0.18 -9.78 8.71
CA GLN A 12 0.14 -8.53 9.38
C GLN A 12 -0.23 -7.36 8.46
N LEU A 13 -1.15 -6.52 8.93
CA LEU A 13 -1.54 -5.29 8.26
C LEU A 13 -0.75 -4.13 8.83
N LEU A 14 -0.20 -3.29 7.94
CA LEU A 14 0.57 -2.10 8.27
C LEU A 14 -0.21 -0.81 8.02
N LEU A 15 -1.48 -0.92 7.61
CA LEU A 15 -2.32 0.22 7.24
C LEU A 15 -2.41 1.28 8.36
N ALA A 16 -2.61 0.87 9.61
CA ALA A 16 -2.69 1.80 10.73
C ALA A 16 -1.37 2.54 10.97
N THR A 17 -0.24 1.85 10.82
CA THR A 17 1.10 2.44 10.94
C THR A 17 1.33 3.46 9.84
N HIS A 18 1.02 3.11 8.59
CA HIS A 18 1.18 4.00 7.45
C HIS A 18 0.24 5.21 7.51
N LEU A 19 -1.03 5.02 7.91
CA LEU A 19 -1.97 6.13 8.11
C LEU A 19 -1.48 7.12 9.17
N LYS A 20 -0.85 6.63 10.24
CA LYS A 20 -0.24 7.50 11.26
C LYS A 20 0.97 8.28 10.71
N GLY A 21 1.77 7.66 9.83
CA GLY A 21 2.86 8.35 9.14
C GLY A 21 2.35 9.47 8.23
N LEU A 22 1.25 9.22 7.53
CA LEU A 22 0.60 10.18 6.62
C LEU A 22 -0.13 11.32 7.33
N GLU A 23 -0.36 11.24 8.65
CA GLU A 23 -1.05 12.30 9.41
C GLU A 23 -0.34 13.66 9.32
N PHE A 24 0.99 13.64 9.14
CA PHE A 24 1.82 14.85 9.01
C PHE A 24 2.13 15.21 7.56
N GLU A 25 1.67 14.42 6.60
CA GLU A 25 1.87 14.69 5.18
C GLU A 25 0.76 15.57 4.62
N ASP A 26 1.11 16.36 3.60
CA ASP A 26 0.14 17.14 2.85
C ASP A 26 -0.73 16.21 2.00
N ALA A 27 -2.02 16.13 2.32
CA ALA A 27 -2.98 15.25 1.64
C ALA A 27 -3.05 15.50 0.12
N SER A 28 -2.73 16.71 -0.35
CA SER A 28 -2.71 17.02 -1.79
C SER A 28 -1.59 16.33 -2.56
N ARG A 29 -0.61 15.75 -1.86
CA ARG A 29 0.52 14.99 -2.42
C ARG A 29 0.30 13.48 -2.40
N VAL A 30 -0.79 13.01 -1.77
CA VAL A 30 -1.03 11.59 -1.52
C VAL A 30 -2.03 11.02 -2.52
N VAL A 31 -1.64 9.94 -3.19
CA VAL A 31 -2.50 9.17 -4.09
C VAL A 31 -2.80 7.82 -3.47
N VAL A 32 -4.09 7.48 -3.37
CA VAL A 32 -4.54 6.15 -2.91
C VAL A 32 -4.54 5.19 -4.08
N VAL A 33 -3.87 4.06 -3.95
CA VAL A 33 -3.88 2.99 -4.96
C VAL A 33 -4.58 1.75 -4.43
N ARG A 34 -5.45 1.15 -5.26
CA ARG A 34 -6.27 -0.01 -4.90
C ARG A 34 -6.07 -1.12 -5.93
N ARG A 35 -6.48 -2.33 -5.58
CA ARG A 35 -6.37 -3.55 -6.41
C ARG A 35 -4.93 -3.90 -6.83
N ILE A 36 -3.93 -3.43 -6.09
CA ILE A 36 -2.51 -3.66 -6.40
C ILE A 36 -2.02 -5.09 -6.09
N HIS A 37 -2.88 -5.97 -5.57
CA HIS A 37 -2.52 -7.36 -5.23
C HIS A 37 -2.04 -8.18 -6.43
N ARG A 38 -2.42 -7.79 -7.65
CA ARG A 38 -1.98 -8.41 -8.90
C ARG A 38 -0.53 -8.08 -9.26
N LEU A 39 0.02 -7.00 -8.70
CA LEU A 39 1.42 -6.60 -8.87
C LEU A 39 2.37 -7.45 -8.01
N GLY A 40 1.84 -8.27 -7.09
CA GLY A 40 2.65 -9.15 -6.25
C GLY A 40 3.38 -8.42 -5.11
N PHE A 41 4.50 -8.98 -4.67
CA PHE A 41 5.30 -8.44 -3.58
C PHE A 41 6.13 -7.22 -4.00
N ASP A 42 6.50 -7.13 -5.28
CA ASP A 42 7.25 -5.98 -5.82
C ASP A 42 6.36 -4.77 -6.10
N SER A 43 5.09 -4.80 -5.64
CA SER A 43 4.15 -3.70 -5.82
C SER A 43 4.67 -2.32 -5.39
N PRO A 44 5.44 -2.14 -4.30
CA PRO A 44 5.98 -0.82 -3.95
C PRO A 44 6.91 -0.26 -5.04
N ASP A 45 7.81 -1.09 -5.57
CA ASP A 45 8.79 -0.69 -6.58
C ASP A 45 8.11 -0.44 -7.93
N ILE A 46 7.18 -1.31 -8.34
CA ILE A 46 6.39 -1.14 -9.56
C ILE A 46 5.58 0.16 -9.52
N LEU A 47 4.95 0.47 -8.38
CA LEU A 47 4.19 1.72 -8.23
C LEU A 47 5.13 2.93 -8.28
N ARG A 48 6.30 2.85 -7.63
CA ARG A 48 7.30 3.93 -7.66
C ARG A 48 7.76 4.23 -9.08
N GLU A 49 8.13 3.20 -9.84
CA GLU A 49 8.53 3.34 -11.24
C GLU A 49 7.40 3.90 -12.10
N HIS A 50 6.17 3.38 -11.92
CA HIS A 50 5.01 3.86 -12.66
C HIS A 50 4.71 5.34 -12.39
N PHE A 51 4.77 5.80 -11.14
CA PHE A 51 4.46 7.20 -10.81
C PHE A 51 5.63 8.16 -11.01
N ALA A 52 6.86 7.67 -11.14
CA ALA A 52 8.04 8.49 -11.44
C ALA A 52 7.92 9.27 -12.76
N GLN A 53 7.06 8.83 -13.69
CA GLN A 53 6.79 9.55 -14.94
C GLN A 53 6.07 10.89 -14.74
N PHE A 54 5.36 11.07 -13.61
CA PHE A 54 4.65 12.32 -13.29
C PHE A 54 5.52 13.28 -12.49
N GLY A 55 6.47 12.75 -11.72
CA GLY A 55 7.36 13.51 -10.86
C GLY A 55 8.04 12.63 -9.82
N GLU A 56 8.83 13.25 -8.94
CA GLU A 56 9.55 12.52 -7.91
C GLU A 56 8.59 11.90 -6.89
N VAL A 57 8.75 10.59 -6.65
CA VAL A 57 8.01 9.86 -5.63
C VAL A 57 8.81 9.88 -4.33
N LYS A 58 8.24 10.53 -3.30
CA LYS A 58 8.83 10.60 -1.97
C LYS A 58 8.79 9.25 -1.27
N GLU A 59 7.63 8.60 -1.26
CA GLU A 59 7.43 7.34 -0.56
C GLU A 59 6.29 6.52 -1.17
N VAL A 60 6.41 5.19 -1.10
CA VAL A 60 5.31 4.25 -1.39
C VAL A 60 5.11 3.34 -0.19
N VAL A 61 3.89 3.31 0.33
CA VAL A 61 3.52 2.49 1.49
C VAL A 61 2.36 1.57 1.14
N VAL A 62 2.39 0.32 1.59
CA VAL A 62 1.41 -0.71 1.19
C VAL A 62 0.76 -1.38 2.40
N SER A 63 -0.47 -1.89 2.23
CA SER A 63 -1.31 -2.29 3.38
C SER A 63 -0.81 -3.48 4.19
N ASN A 64 0.01 -4.37 3.62
CA ASN A 64 0.44 -5.62 4.23
C ASN A 64 1.96 -5.65 4.38
N ALA A 65 2.44 -6.34 5.41
CA ALA A 65 3.84 -6.74 5.46
C ALA A 65 4.13 -7.75 4.33
N HIS A 66 5.16 -7.46 3.52
CA HIS A 66 5.65 -8.35 2.46
C HIS A 66 6.75 -9.30 2.93
N GLU A 67 7.14 -9.18 4.20
CA GLU A 67 8.07 -10.08 4.84
C GLU A 67 7.53 -10.54 6.19
N LYS A 68 8.01 -11.70 6.65
CA LYS A 68 7.72 -12.15 8.01
C LYS A 68 8.62 -11.37 8.97
N PRO A 69 8.08 -10.76 10.02
CA PRO A 69 8.91 -10.21 11.08
C PRO A 69 9.82 -11.28 11.65
N SER A 70 11.07 -10.94 11.92
CA SER A 70 11.98 -11.81 12.66
C SER A 70 11.37 -12.22 14.00
N GLY A 71 11.35 -13.53 14.29
CA GLY A 71 10.75 -14.07 15.52
C GLY A 71 9.22 -14.19 15.51
N SER A 72 8.56 -13.98 14.37
CA SER A 72 7.12 -14.19 14.27
C SER A 72 6.75 -15.69 14.42
N PRO A 73 5.66 -16.02 15.15
CA PRO A 73 5.20 -17.39 15.25
C PRO A 73 4.88 -17.94 13.85
N GLY A 74 5.24 -19.20 13.58
CA GLY A 74 5.25 -19.83 12.25
C GLY A 74 3.92 -19.85 11.47
N ASN A 75 2.84 -19.28 12.03
CA ASN A 75 1.52 -19.19 11.41
C ASN A 75 1.19 -17.80 10.81
N ILE A 76 2.14 -16.85 10.79
CA ILE A 76 1.94 -15.58 10.08
C ILE A 76 2.09 -15.81 8.57
N ARG A 77 1.06 -15.42 7.82
CA ARG A 77 1.02 -15.55 6.37
C ARG A 77 1.35 -14.21 5.72
N VAL A 78 2.31 -14.24 4.80
CA VAL A 78 2.65 -13.10 3.94
C VAL A 78 1.71 -13.08 2.73
N ARG A 79 1.21 -11.90 2.37
CA ARG A 79 0.27 -11.71 1.25
C ARG A 79 0.57 -10.38 0.54
N PRO A 80 0.50 -10.34 -0.80
CA PRO A 80 0.51 -9.08 -1.53
C PRO A 80 -0.52 -8.10 -0.98
N SER A 81 -0.23 -6.82 -1.07
CA SER A 81 -1.11 -5.77 -0.57
C SER A 81 -2.27 -5.56 -1.54
N GLY A 82 -3.48 -5.36 -1.01
CA GLY A 82 -4.64 -5.02 -1.83
C GLY A 82 -4.72 -3.53 -2.18
N MET A 83 -4.05 -2.70 -1.39
CA MET A 83 -4.03 -1.25 -1.52
C MET A 83 -2.74 -0.67 -0.92
N GLY A 84 -2.51 0.61 -1.20
CA GLY A 84 -1.39 1.39 -0.68
C GLY A 84 -1.61 2.89 -0.89
N PHE A 85 -0.59 3.65 -0.54
CA PHE A 85 -0.51 5.09 -0.75
C PHE A 85 0.82 5.42 -1.41
N VAL A 86 0.77 6.37 -2.33
CA VAL A 86 1.93 6.94 -3.00
C VAL A 86 2.00 8.40 -2.61
N VAL A 87 3.12 8.82 -2.04
CA VAL A 87 3.36 10.21 -1.66
C VAL A 87 4.28 10.82 -2.71
N MET A 88 3.76 11.80 -3.44
CA MET A 88 4.54 12.58 -4.41
C MET A 88 5.32 13.68 -3.70
N GLN A 89 6.45 14.10 -4.27
CA GLN A 89 7.22 15.21 -3.74
C GLN A 89 6.45 16.54 -3.89
N ARG A 90 5.73 16.71 -5.00
CA ARG A 90 4.98 17.93 -5.35
C ARG A 90 3.48 17.62 -5.53
N PRO A 91 2.58 18.51 -5.07
CA PRO A 91 1.13 18.30 -5.17
C PRO A 91 0.60 18.34 -6.61
N GLU A 92 1.24 19.10 -7.49
CA GLU A 92 0.92 19.16 -8.92
C GLU A 92 1.07 17.79 -9.62
N ASP A 93 2.04 16.99 -9.20
CA ASP A 93 2.30 15.67 -9.76
C ASP A 93 1.19 14.69 -9.34
N ALA A 94 0.79 14.75 -8.06
CA ALA A 94 -0.37 14.00 -7.55
C ALA A 94 -1.67 14.43 -8.24
N ALA A 95 -1.87 15.73 -8.46
CA ALA A 95 -3.01 16.23 -9.20
C ALA A 95 -2.98 15.81 -10.69
N ALA A 96 -1.80 15.68 -11.31
CA ALA A 96 -1.67 15.14 -12.65
C ALA A 96 -2.06 13.65 -12.72
N ILE A 97 -1.62 12.86 -11.74
CA ILE A 97 -2.02 11.45 -11.61
C ILE A 97 -3.55 11.32 -11.49
N LEU A 98 -4.16 12.11 -10.60
CA LEU A 98 -5.62 12.07 -10.39
C LEU A 98 -6.41 12.57 -11.60
N ARG A 99 -5.87 13.50 -12.39
CA ARG A 99 -6.49 13.94 -13.66
C ARG A 99 -6.37 12.91 -14.77
N MET A 100 -5.27 12.14 -14.79
CA MET A 100 -5.05 11.09 -15.79
C MET A 100 -5.92 9.85 -15.51
N GLY A 101 -6.24 9.60 -14.24
CA GLY A 101 -7.17 8.56 -13.85
C GLY A 101 -8.62 9.03 -13.85
N GLU A 102 -9.34 8.83 -14.96
CA GLU A 102 -10.78 8.58 -14.84
C GLU A 102 -10.95 7.36 -13.93
N MET A 103 -11.54 7.61 -12.76
CA MET A 103 -12.03 6.64 -11.77
C MET A 103 -11.93 5.16 -12.21
N GLN A 104 -10.81 4.51 -11.92
CA GLN A 104 -10.69 3.06 -12.13
C GLN A 104 -11.44 2.34 -11.00
N GLU A 105 -12.75 2.13 -11.19
CA GLU A 105 -13.62 1.39 -10.26
C GLU A 105 -13.19 -0.05 -10.03
#